data_AF-X1J9V0-F1
#
_entry.id   AF-X1J9V0-F1
#
_cell.length_a   1.000
_cell.length_b   1.000
_cell.length_c   1.000
_cell.angle_alpha   90.00
_cell.angle_beta   90.00
_cell.angle_gamma   90.00
#
_symmetry.space_group_name_H-M   'P 1'
#
loop_
_entity.id
_entity.type
_entity.pdbx_description
1 polymer ?
#
loop_
_entity_poly.entity_id
_entity_poly.type
_entity_poly.pdbx_seq_one_letter_code
_entity_poly.pdbx_strand_id
1 'polypeptide(L)'
;MLGLVGNTFYNGTVSGASYTQFVKLVKDRETLFDPDRAGLVFRGGRTDNDRDRFIPAFSVIGGVHQSAYGVNADIAETYMGKPLMFDPPLEFVSGEELLVYLNCAYDAAEDMLTTDIDFAAILNVKVE
;
A
#
# COMPACT_ATOMS: atom_id res chain seq x y z
N MET A 1 -12.39 -11.69 10.14
CA MET A 1 -10.93 -11.59 9.90
C MET A 1 -10.71 -10.58 8.79
N LEU A 2 -9.94 -9.53 9.08
CA LEU A 2 -9.49 -8.56 8.10
C LEU A 2 -7.98 -8.76 7.85
N GLY A 3 -7.56 -8.64 6.61
CA GLY A 3 -6.17 -8.46 6.22
C GLY A 3 -6.07 -7.46 5.08
N LEU A 4 -4.90 -6.86 4.88
CA LEU A 4 -4.65 -5.89 3.81
C LEU A 4 -3.49 -6.36 2.95
N VAL A 5 -3.65 -6.24 1.64
CA VAL A 5 -2.57 -6.41 0.67
C VAL A 5 -2.65 -5.35 -0.41
N GLY A 6 -1.52 -4.83 -0.87
CA GLY A 6 -1.52 -3.89 -1.99
C GLY A 6 -0.15 -3.79 -2.65
N ASN A 7 -0.09 -3.27 -3.87
CA ASN A 7 1.16 -2.98 -4.55
C ASN A 7 1.35 -1.47 -4.66
N THR A 8 2.52 -1.00 -4.28
CA THR A 8 2.87 0.42 -4.39
C THR A 8 3.19 0.74 -5.84
N PHE A 9 2.79 1.90 -6.33
CA PHE A 9 3.18 2.38 -7.65
C PHE A 9 4.15 3.56 -7.54
N TYR A 10 4.90 3.77 -8.62
CA TYR A 10 5.70 4.96 -8.83
C TYR A 10 5.64 5.32 -10.33
N ASN A 11 5.20 6.53 -10.65
CA ASN A 11 5.18 7.05 -12.00
C ASN A 11 5.94 8.38 -12.05
N GLY A 12 7.14 8.38 -12.65
CA GLY A 12 7.84 9.62 -12.97
C GLY A 12 9.37 9.60 -12.88
N THR A 13 9.99 10.74 -13.18
CA THR A 13 11.43 10.96 -12.99
C THR A 13 11.69 11.87 -11.79
N VAL A 14 12.95 12.04 -11.40
CA VAL A 14 13.44 12.84 -10.25
C VAL A 14 12.72 14.17 -10.03
N SER A 15 12.33 14.80 -11.14
CA SER A 15 11.56 16.03 -11.24
C SER A 15 10.27 15.62 -11.93
N GLY A 16 9.25 15.24 -11.17
CA GLY A 16 8.00 14.80 -11.78
C GLY A 16 7.42 13.47 -11.30
N ALA A 17 7.42 13.13 -10.00
CA ALA A 17 7.04 11.80 -9.52
C ALA A 17 5.72 11.74 -8.71
N SER A 18 4.85 10.80 -9.06
CA SER A 18 3.68 10.40 -8.27
C SER A 18 3.91 9.02 -7.64
N TYR A 19 3.61 8.85 -6.35
CA TYR A 19 3.84 7.58 -5.65
C TYR A 19 2.97 7.40 -4.41
N THR A 20 2.68 6.15 -4.04
CA THR A 20 2.02 5.84 -2.76
C THR A 20 3.00 6.05 -1.60
N GLN A 21 2.48 6.53 -0.46
CA GLN A 21 3.28 6.78 0.74
C GLN A 21 2.86 5.93 1.92
N PHE A 22 1.57 5.99 2.29
CA PHE A 22 1.07 5.33 3.49
C PHE A 22 -0.42 4.98 3.39
N VAL A 23 -0.81 3.99 4.19
CA VAL A 23 -2.21 3.61 4.41
C VAL A 23 -2.61 3.98 5.83
N LYS A 24 -3.76 4.64 6.00
CA LYS A 24 -4.35 4.90 7.32
C LYS A 24 -5.66 4.16 7.47
N LEU A 25 -5.84 3.57 8.64
CA LEU A 25 -7.03 2.81 9.00
C LEU A 25 -7.73 3.53 10.13
N VAL A 26 -9.00 3.85 9.95
CA VAL A 26 -9.80 4.55 10.96
C VAL A 26 -11.07 3.76 11.24
N LYS A 27 -11.27 3.38 12.50
CA LYS A 27 -12.51 2.76 13.01
C LYS A 27 -12.98 3.58 14.20
N ASP A 28 -14.27 3.92 14.25
CA ASP A 28 -14.87 4.66 15.39
C ASP A 28 -14.12 5.95 15.78
N ARG A 29 -13.60 6.67 14.78
CA ARG A 29 -12.74 7.88 14.91
C ARG A 29 -11.34 7.64 15.51
N GLU A 30 -10.96 6.39 15.75
CA GLU A 30 -9.63 6.01 16.21
C GLU A 30 -8.76 5.56 15.04
N THR A 31 -7.52 6.02 15.00
CA THR A 31 -6.52 5.57 14.02
C THR A 31 -5.89 4.27 14.53
N LEU A 32 -5.95 3.21 13.74
CA LEU A 32 -5.50 1.88 14.13
C LEU A 32 -4.04 1.65 13.72
N PHE A 33 -3.27 0.99 14.61
CA PHE A 33 -1.90 0.52 14.37
C PHE A 33 -0.90 1.61 13.93
N ASP A 34 -1.20 2.85 14.28
CA ASP A 34 -0.48 4.05 13.83
C ASP A 34 -0.41 5.04 15.02
N PRO A 35 0.41 4.74 16.05
CA PRO A 35 0.42 5.49 17.31
C PRO A 35 0.87 6.95 17.12
N ASP A 36 1.67 7.21 16.09
CA ASP A 36 2.16 8.52 15.68
C ASP A 36 1.26 9.20 14.63
N ARG A 37 0.18 8.54 14.19
CA ARG A 37 -0.78 9.06 13.19
C ARG A 37 -0.12 9.40 11.84
N ALA A 38 1.03 8.80 11.56
CA ALA A 38 1.82 8.98 10.35
C ALA A 38 1.32 8.10 9.20
N GLY A 39 0.72 6.96 9.51
CA GLY A 39 0.19 5.95 8.61
C GLY A 39 1.11 4.75 8.49
N LEU A 40 0.54 3.60 8.13
CA LEU A 40 1.29 2.38 7.83
C LEU A 40 2.07 2.57 6.53
N VAL A 41 3.38 2.35 6.58
CA VAL A 41 4.26 2.62 5.45
C VAL A 41 3.88 1.74 4.24
N PHE A 42 3.62 2.40 3.11
CA PHE A 42 3.21 1.81 1.84
C PHE A 42 3.83 2.60 0.68
N ARG A 43 5.15 2.47 0.54
CA ARG A 43 5.97 3.40 -0.23
C ARG A 43 6.48 2.80 -1.55
N GLY A 44 6.22 3.50 -2.65
CA GLY A 44 6.87 3.30 -3.94
C GLY A 44 8.30 3.86 -3.97
N GLY A 45 9.20 3.19 -4.69
CA GLY A 45 10.62 3.52 -4.85
C GLY A 45 10.99 4.02 -6.24
N ARG A 46 12.20 4.55 -6.38
CA ARG A 46 12.75 5.06 -7.63
C ARG A 46 14.02 4.29 -8.01
N THR A 47 14.12 3.91 -9.28
CA THR A 47 15.39 3.62 -9.97
C THR A 47 15.36 4.30 -11.34
N ASP A 48 16.47 4.90 -11.76
CA ASP A 48 16.47 6.15 -12.52
C ASP A 48 15.93 6.16 -13.96
N ASN A 49 15.42 5.06 -14.54
CA ASN A 49 15.34 4.96 -15.99
C ASN A 49 14.06 4.35 -16.60
N ASP A 50 12.92 4.31 -15.92
CA ASP A 50 11.69 3.92 -16.62
C ASP A 50 10.42 4.59 -16.11
N ARG A 51 9.52 4.91 -17.06
CA ARG A 51 8.19 5.47 -16.83
C ARG A 51 7.21 4.29 -16.75
N ASP A 52 6.25 4.37 -15.83
CA ASP A 52 5.23 3.33 -15.60
C ASP A 52 5.75 1.96 -15.12
N ARG A 53 6.32 1.90 -13.90
CA ARG A 53 6.68 0.62 -13.25
C ARG A 53 6.15 0.54 -11.81
N PHE A 54 5.67 -0.65 -11.44
CA PHE A 54 5.48 -1.01 -10.02
C PHE A 54 6.84 -1.21 -9.37
N ILE A 55 7.37 -0.15 -8.74
CA ILE A 55 8.64 -0.20 -8.01
C ILE A 55 8.34 -0.14 -6.51
N PRO A 56 8.29 -1.29 -5.82
CA PRO A 56 8.17 -1.33 -4.37
C PRO A 56 9.46 -0.83 -3.70
N ALA A 57 9.38 0.19 -2.83
CA ALA A 57 10.48 0.50 -1.91
C ALA A 57 10.33 -0.29 -0.62
N PHE A 58 9.22 -0.08 0.09
CA PHE A 58 8.90 -0.77 1.33
C PHE A 58 7.41 -0.69 1.60
N SER A 59 6.80 -1.82 1.97
CA SER A 59 5.38 -1.91 2.31
C SER A 59 5.17 -2.86 3.48
N VAL A 60 4.52 -2.37 4.54
CA VAL A 60 4.06 -3.20 5.68
C VAL A 60 2.87 -4.08 5.28
N ILE A 61 2.09 -3.64 4.29
CA ILE A 61 0.91 -4.35 3.79
C ILE A 61 1.24 -5.26 2.58
N GLY A 62 2.50 -5.66 2.42
CA GLY A 62 2.91 -6.57 1.35
C GLY A 62 2.82 -5.97 -0.06
N GLY A 63 2.91 -6.83 -1.08
CA GLY A 63 2.86 -6.51 -2.51
C GLY A 63 3.42 -7.64 -3.38
N VAL A 64 3.01 -7.77 -4.65
CA VAL A 64 3.45 -8.86 -5.56
C VAL A 64 4.94 -8.75 -5.88
N HIS A 65 5.49 -7.54 -5.80
CA HIS A 65 6.91 -7.30 -5.92
C HIS A 65 7.38 -6.67 -4.60
N GLN A 66 8.38 -7.25 -3.96
CA GLN A 66 9.28 -6.53 -3.05
C GLN A 66 10.69 -6.85 -3.51
N SER A 67 11.45 -5.84 -3.93
CA SER A 67 12.86 -6.05 -4.24
C SER A 67 13.59 -6.27 -2.91
N ALA A 68 14.14 -7.47 -2.72
CA ALA A 68 14.72 -7.87 -1.44
C ALA A 68 15.88 -6.95 -1.00
N TYR A 69 16.58 -6.33 -1.95
CA TYR A 69 17.63 -5.34 -1.73
C TYR A 69 17.76 -4.54 -3.02
N GLY A 70 18.10 -3.24 -2.94
CA GLY A 70 18.11 -2.27 -4.04
C GLY A 70 18.97 -2.63 -5.26
N VAL A 71 18.57 -3.64 -6.02
CA VAL A 71 19.15 -4.07 -7.28
C VAL A 71 18.04 -4.14 -8.31
N ASN A 72 18.36 -3.65 -9.51
CA ASN A 72 17.55 -3.60 -10.74
C ASN A 72 16.27 -4.45 -10.73
N ALA A 73 15.15 -3.80 -11.04
CA ALA A 73 13.85 -4.45 -11.26
C ALA A 73 13.90 -5.63 -12.27
N ASP A 74 14.95 -5.71 -13.10
CA ASP A 74 15.16 -6.78 -14.07
C ASP A 74 15.76 -8.08 -13.48
N ILE A 75 16.17 -8.08 -12.19
CA ILE A 75 16.74 -9.25 -11.49
C ILE A 75 16.11 -9.46 -10.09
N ALA A 76 15.09 -8.67 -9.73
CA ALA A 76 14.41 -8.84 -8.46
C ALA A 76 13.59 -10.14 -8.52
N GLU A 77 14.02 -11.16 -7.76
CA GLU A 77 13.15 -12.27 -7.39
C GLU A 77 11.83 -11.67 -6.91
N THR A 78 10.73 -12.03 -7.58
CA THR A 78 9.39 -11.57 -7.24
C THR A 78 9.01 -12.15 -5.88
N TYR A 79 9.40 -11.47 -4.80
CA TYR A 79 8.95 -11.81 -3.46
C TYR A 79 7.53 -11.28 -3.30
N MET A 80 6.56 -12.20 -3.28
CA MET A 80 5.22 -11.88 -2.85
C MET A 80 5.26 -11.55 -1.35
N GLY A 81 5.21 -10.27 -1.04
CA GLY A 81 5.06 -9.77 0.32
C GLY A 81 3.80 -10.36 0.93
N LYS A 82 3.90 -10.87 2.16
CA LYS A 82 2.73 -11.41 2.86
C LYS A 82 1.73 -10.28 3.13
N PRO A 83 0.42 -10.56 3.05
CA PRO A 83 -0.59 -9.61 3.51
C PRO A 83 -0.36 -9.23 4.96
N LEU A 84 -0.69 -7.99 5.32
CA LEU A 84 -0.83 -7.60 6.72
C LEU A 84 -2.08 -8.28 7.28
N MET A 85 -1.89 -9.20 8.21
CA MET A 85 -2.97 -9.84 8.96
C MET A 85 -3.00 -9.22 10.37
N PHE A 86 -4.19 -8.83 10.84
CA PHE A 86 -4.34 -8.33 12.20
C PHE A 86 -4.40 -9.48 13.19
N ASP A 87 -3.63 -9.37 14.28
CA ASP A 87 -3.66 -10.28 15.42
C ASP A 87 -3.80 -9.47 16.72
N PRO A 88 -4.96 -9.51 17.41
CA PRO A 88 -6.15 -10.30 17.07
C PRO A 88 -6.85 -9.80 15.79
N PRO A 89 -7.64 -10.65 15.10
CA PRO A 89 -8.38 -10.23 13.93
C PRO A 89 -9.34 -9.07 14.24
N LEU A 90 -9.41 -8.09 13.34
CA LEU A 90 -10.47 -7.09 13.40
C LEU A 90 -11.83 -7.74 13.11
N GLU A 91 -12.77 -7.46 14.00
CA GLU A 91 -14.17 -7.89 13.91
C GLU A 91 -15.06 -6.66 13.77
N PHE A 92 -16.08 -6.82 12.93
CA PHE A 92 -17.05 -5.78 12.61
C PHE A 92 -18.43 -6.36 12.81
N VAL A 93 -19.28 -5.66 13.57
CA VAL A 93 -20.72 -5.98 13.63
C VAL A 93 -21.48 -5.23 12.53
N SER A 94 -22.75 -5.61 12.33
CA SER A 94 -23.59 -4.92 11.35
C SER A 94 -23.64 -3.41 11.63
N GLY A 95 -23.34 -2.61 10.60
CA GLY A 95 -23.32 -1.15 10.67
C GLY A 95 -21.98 -0.53 11.08
N GLU A 96 -20.98 -1.32 11.47
CA GLU A 96 -19.61 -0.81 11.65
C GLU A 96 -18.87 -0.70 10.32
N GLU A 97 -18.03 0.32 10.21
CA GLU A 97 -17.24 0.60 9.01
C GLU A 97 -15.76 0.72 9.36
N LEU A 98 -14.91 0.28 8.43
CA LEU A 98 -13.50 0.62 8.42
C LEU A 98 -13.24 1.60 7.29
N LEU A 99 -12.72 2.77 7.64
CA LEU A 99 -12.24 3.73 6.67
C LEU A 99 -10.78 3.42 6.34
N VAL A 100 -10.51 3.21 5.05
CA VAL A 100 -9.16 2.99 4.52
C VAL A 100 -8.77 4.20 3.69
N TYR A 101 -7.73 4.89 4.11
CA TYR A 101 -7.18 6.04 3.40
C TYR A 101 -5.84 5.68 2.78
N LEU A 102 -5.74 5.85 1.48
CA LEU A 102 -4.49 5.77 0.73
C LEU A 102 -3.95 7.17 0.51
N ASN A 103 -2.74 7.43 0.97
CA ASN A 103 -2.06 8.69 0.69
C ASN A 103 -1.02 8.50 -0.40
N CYS A 104 -1.06 9.40 -1.36
CA CYS A 104 -0.12 9.47 -2.46
C CYS A 104 0.54 10.84 -2.45
N ALA A 105 1.86 10.87 -2.62
CA ALA A 105 2.57 12.11 -2.89
C ALA A 105 2.53 12.37 -4.38
N TYR A 106 2.31 13.64 -4.70
CA TYR A 106 2.27 14.17 -6.04
C TYR A 106 3.37 15.22 -6.18
N ASP A 107 4.36 14.92 -6.99
CA ASP A 107 5.41 15.84 -7.42
C ASP A 107 5.59 15.73 -8.94
N ALA A 108 4.50 15.43 -9.67
CA ALA A 108 4.46 15.14 -11.10
C ALA A 108 3.77 16.22 -11.95
N ALA A 109 3.97 16.14 -13.28
CA ALA A 109 3.18 16.87 -14.26
C ALA A 109 1.95 16.09 -14.75
N GLU A 110 1.85 14.80 -14.42
CA GLU A 110 0.77 13.90 -14.82
C GLU A 110 0.00 13.38 -13.62
N ASP A 111 -1.33 13.40 -13.72
CA ASP A 111 -2.26 12.94 -12.70
C ASP A 111 -2.11 11.43 -12.45
N MET A 112 -2.13 11.04 -11.18
CA MET A 112 -2.30 9.64 -10.80
C MET A 112 -3.73 9.20 -11.11
N LEU A 113 -3.87 8.10 -11.84
CA LEU A 113 -5.16 7.52 -12.17
C LEU A 113 -5.60 6.53 -11.08
N THR A 114 -6.92 6.34 -10.96
CA THR A 114 -7.48 5.35 -10.04
C THR A 114 -7.06 3.92 -10.38
N THR A 115 -6.66 3.67 -11.63
CA THR A 115 -6.15 2.39 -12.11
C THR A 115 -4.71 2.09 -11.70
N ASP A 116 -3.99 3.07 -11.16
CA ASP A 116 -2.57 2.92 -10.80
C ASP A 116 -2.38 2.30 -9.41
N ILE A 117 -3.47 2.23 -8.63
CA ILE A 117 -3.46 1.69 -7.27
C ILE A 117 -4.01 0.27 -7.29
N ASP A 118 -3.18 -0.70 -6.91
CA ASP A 118 -3.60 -2.07 -6.64
C ASP A 118 -3.65 -2.31 -5.12
N PHE A 119 -4.87 -2.40 -4.57
CA PHE A 119 -5.10 -2.58 -3.14
C PHE A 119 -6.31 -3.48 -2.92
N ALA A 120 -6.18 -4.45 -2.02
CA ALA A 120 -7.23 -5.39 -1.67
C ALA A 120 -7.36 -5.57 -0.15
N ALA A 121 -8.61 -5.62 0.31
CA ALA A 121 -8.97 -6.04 1.65
C ALA A 121 -9.36 -7.53 1.63
N ILE A 122 -8.73 -8.32 2.51
CA ILE A 122 -9.02 -9.74 2.71
C ILE A 122 -10.04 -9.84 3.84
N LEU A 123 -11.24 -10.32 3.53
CA LEU A 123 -12.35 -10.39 4.47
C LEU A 123 -12.79 -11.84 4.67
N ASN A 124 -13.07 -12.21 5.92
CA ASN A 124 -13.86 -13.40 6.24
C ASN A 124 -15.22 -12.94 6.78
N VAL A 125 -16.26 -13.24 6.00
CA VAL A 125 -17.66 -12.95 6.34
C VAL A 125 -18.26 -14.18 6.99
N LYS A 126 -18.70 -14.06 8.24
CA LYS A 126 -19.55 -15.07 8.88
C LYS A 126 -20.99 -14.72 8.56
N VAL A 127 -21.69 -15.64 7.90
CA VAL A 127 -23.14 -15.58 7.74
C VAL A 127 -23.72 -16.41 8.88
N GLU A 128 -24.49 -15.78 9.77
CA GLU A 128 -25.31 -16.46 10.77
C GLU A 128 -26.58 -17.04 10.14
#